data_AF-A0A7S2PIP5-F1
#
_entry.id   AF-A0A7S2PIP5-F1
#
_cell.length_a   1.000
_cell.length_b   1.000
_cell.length_c   1.000
_cell.angle_alpha   90.00
_cell.angle_beta   90.00
_cell.angle_gamma   90.00
#
_symmetry.space_group_name_H-M   'P 1'
#
loop_
_entity.id
_entity.type
_entity.pdbx_description
1 polymer ?
#
loop_
_entity_poly.entity_id
_entity_poly.type
_entity_poly.pdbx_seq_one_letter_code
_entity_poly.pdbx_strand_id
1 'polypeptide(L)'
;MTPNNNNSDGGNAASTAAASAYPSGGGSGVGNNSLINLFHLGYRSLVAQLNDLFSDGDMSNSSVTGHDDHSKEVIRCYCLPCLKFGHGERGKSNVKTIFGLIFVPLFLLTFFLLDDFGKVVVRNMQLRQGPGGLMSNRDENGVIDFHLNRRLLKEFPGHSREVLLLSPSLAVQGKGGAHSFEAMIKCPRGILYLFHGCGRYAASFFYSPQGRKMVEMATEMGIGIVAFTKSEELGCWNWANDGDTVKKLAKKFISSRLSKACAGPNGSDAVYPPMYAFGASSGGSFVGMLSSQMKQDPEEYAPFLFSAANIQIMAPNEHDHWDIPTVFTTMSGDTQTSKRVQDWVNNEMQADKGPYKIITTSGRKPIHVNHFARVFEDDRQMSDRISGSIHQDLSTLGVVNSSTDEVFANPRFAKDAVMSIWQKYDLLSRKEVANDSKHVDASDVHPFGVSKRLMRSLKKEELDDADSIWLIEELNVAWDEHEITAEGFEDVLEFFLENGSARLE
;
A
#
# COMPACT_ATOMS: atom_id res chain seq x y z
N MET A 1 35.28 -10.14 -43.24
CA MET A 1 35.31 -10.71 -44.60
C MET A 1 34.63 -12.07 -44.54
N THR A 2 33.60 -12.31 -45.34
CA THR A 2 33.08 -13.66 -45.67
C THR A 2 33.89 -14.22 -46.86
N PRO A 3 33.84 -15.55 -47.12
CA PRO A 3 32.97 -16.00 -48.23
C PRO A 3 32.37 -17.42 -48.09
N ASN A 4 31.30 -17.64 -48.88
CA ASN A 4 30.77 -18.87 -49.52
C ASN A 4 30.57 -20.17 -48.70
N ASN A 5 29.41 -20.86 -48.76
CA ASN A 5 28.51 -21.31 -49.85
C ASN A 5 28.98 -22.52 -50.66
N ASN A 6 28.12 -23.54 -50.74
CA ASN A 6 27.85 -24.33 -51.95
C ASN A 6 26.43 -24.94 -51.89
N ASN A 7 25.79 -25.10 -53.05
CA ASN A 7 24.42 -25.63 -53.21
C ASN A 7 24.42 -27.12 -53.63
N SER A 8 23.28 -27.80 -53.46
CA SER A 8 22.73 -28.67 -54.53
C SER A 8 21.23 -28.96 -54.36
N ASP A 9 20.54 -28.91 -55.49
CA ASP A 9 19.11 -29.13 -55.78
C ASP A 9 18.56 -30.53 -55.38
N GLY A 10 17.27 -30.86 -55.42
CA GLY A 10 16.04 -30.10 -55.75
C GLY A 10 14.93 -31.00 -56.37
N GLY A 11 13.69 -30.49 -56.52
CA GLY A 11 12.67 -31.05 -57.43
C GLY A 11 11.30 -31.50 -56.86
N ASN A 12 10.22 -30.85 -57.36
CA ASN A 12 8.96 -31.40 -57.95
C ASN A 12 8.16 -32.56 -57.26
N ALA A 13 6.83 -32.66 -57.33
CA ALA A 13 5.72 -31.77 -57.77
C ALA A 13 4.37 -32.35 -57.25
N ALA A 14 3.21 -31.75 -57.56
CA ALA A 14 1.89 -32.08 -56.95
C ALA A 14 0.82 -32.60 -57.92
N SER A 15 -0.22 -33.31 -57.43
CA SER A 15 -1.66 -33.02 -57.67
C SER A 15 -2.67 -34.14 -57.24
N THR A 16 -3.92 -33.71 -57.00
CA THR A 16 -5.28 -34.35 -57.01
C THR A 16 -5.49 -35.74 -57.64
N ALA A 17 -6.53 -36.56 -57.39
CA ALA A 17 -7.65 -36.71 -56.41
C ALA A 17 -8.43 -38.05 -56.79
N ALA A 18 -9.69 -38.45 -56.50
CA ALA A 18 -10.91 -37.94 -55.82
C ALA A 18 -11.93 -39.12 -55.55
N ALA A 19 -13.12 -38.84 -54.97
CA ALA A 19 -14.38 -39.65 -54.98
C ALA A 19 -14.44 -41.01 -54.21
N SER A 20 -15.61 -41.65 -53.91
CA SER A 20 -16.98 -41.21 -53.55
C SER A 20 -17.89 -42.43 -53.24
N ALA A 21 -18.70 -42.44 -52.16
CA ALA A 21 -19.83 -43.38 -51.97
C ALA A 21 -20.86 -42.93 -50.88
N TYR A 22 -22.13 -43.30 -51.10
CA TYR A 22 -23.30 -43.29 -50.17
C TYR A 22 -23.88 -44.73 -50.13
N PRO A 23 -24.69 -45.19 -49.14
CA PRO A 23 -25.98 -44.61 -48.71
C PRO A 23 -26.23 -44.78 -47.16
N SER A 24 -27.41 -44.77 -46.51
CA SER A 24 -28.85 -44.58 -46.83
C SER A 24 -29.66 -44.27 -45.54
N GLY A 25 -30.82 -43.60 -45.66
CA GLY A 25 -31.91 -43.59 -44.64
C GLY A 25 -31.83 -42.48 -43.57
N GLY A 26 -32.93 -42.09 -42.91
CA GLY A 26 -34.33 -42.46 -43.14
C GLY A 26 -35.20 -42.39 -41.88
N GLY A 27 -35.91 -41.29 -41.63
CA GLY A 27 -36.82 -41.15 -40.47
C GLY A 27 -37.53 -39.80 -40.43
N SER A 28 -38.81 -39.79 -40.08
CA SER A 28 -39.69 -38.61 -40.05
C SER A 28 -40.08 -38.22 -38.61
N GLY A 29 -40.32 -36.93 -38.36
CA GLY A 29 -40.70 -36.44 -37.03
C GLY A 29 -41.21 -34.99 -37.03
N VAL A 30 -42.53 -34.83 -37.02
CA VAL A 30 -43.21 -33.59 -36.59
C VAL A 30 -43.25 -33.61 -35.05
N GLY A 31 -43.07 -32.54 -34.28
CA GLY A 31 -42.85 -31.11 -34.56
C GLY A 31 -43.48 -30.28 -33.42
N ASN A 32 -43.00 -29.06 -33.10
CA ASN A 32 -43.73 -28.13 -32.20
C ASN A 32 -43.13 -26.71 -32.14
N ASN A 33 -43.91 -25.68 -32.48
CA ASN A 33 -43.50 -24.27 -32.49
C ASN A 33 -43.70 -23.57 -31.12
N SER A 34 -43.18 -24.15 -30.03
CA SER A 34 -43.31 -23.57 -28.68
C SER A 34 -42.39 -22.36 -28.45
N LEU A 35 -41.13 -22.45 -28.89
CA LEU A 35 -40.06 -21.50 -28.55
C LEU A 35 -40.28 -20.06 -29.02
N ILE A 36 -40.95 -19.85 -30.16
CA ILE A 36 -41.08 -18.51 -30.77
C ILE A 36 -41.97 -17.57 -29.93
N ASN A 37 -42.99 -18.11 -29.26
CA ASN A 37 -43.90 -17.32 -28.42
C ASN A 37 -43.23 -16.85 -27.11
N LEU A 38 -42.23 -17.58 -26.62
CA LEU A 38 -41.54 -17.25 -25.36
C LEU A 38 -40.70 -15.96 -25.49
N PHE A 39 -39.96 -15.81 -26.60
CA PHE A 39 -39.14 -14.62 -26.86
C PHE A 39 -39.97 -13.34 -27.05
N HIS A 40 -41.17 -13.45 -27.62
CA HIS A 40 -42.03 -12.29 -27.85
C HIS A 40 -42.62 -11.67 -26.57
N LEU A 41 -42.80 -12.48 -25.51
CA LEU A 41 -43.22 -12.02 -24.19
C LEU A 41 -42.08 -11.36 -23.42
N GLY A 42 -40.89 -11.98 -23.39
CA GLY A 42 -39.72 -11.44 -22.69
C GLY A 42 -39.31 -10.05 -23.20
N TYR A 43 -39.33 -9.84 -24.53
CA TYR A 43 -38.95 -8.56 -25.13
C TYR A 43 -39.89 -7.40 -24.74
N ARG A 44 -41.21 -7.64 -24.65
CA ARG A 44 -42.16 -6.61 -24.19
C ARG A 44 -41.97 -6.26 -22.72
N SER A 45 -41.64 -7.23 -21.87
CA SER A 45 -41.35 -6.99 -20.45
C SER A 45 -40.14 -6.07 -20.26
N LEU A 46 -39.06 -6.30 -21.02
CA LEU A 46 -37.82 -5.53 -20.92
C LEU A 46 -37.99 -4.08 -21.41
N VAL A 47 -38.72 -3.87 -22.51
CA VAL A 47 -38.97 -2.53 -23.06
C VAL A 47 -39.89 -1.70 -22.17
N ALA A 48 -40.87 -2.31 -21.49
CA ALA A 48 -41.70 -1.61 -20.50
C ALA A 48 -40.86 -1.09 -19.32
N GLN A 49 -40.06 -1.97 -18.70
CA GLN A 49 -39.22 -1.61 -17.54
C GLN A 49 -38.15 -0.55 -17.85
N LEU A 50 -37.69 -0.47 -19.11
CA LEU A 50 -36.75 0.58 -19.53
C LEU A 50 -37.43 1.94 -19.75
N ASN A 51 -38.71 2.00 -20.12
CA ASN A 51 -39.43 3.28 -20.21
C ASN A 51 -39.71 3.88 -18.82
N ASP A 52 -40.09 3.06 -17.84
CA ASP A 52 -40.33 3.51 -16.46
C ASP A 52 -39.05 4.05 -15.78
N LEU A 53 -37.86 3.67 -16.28
CA LEU A 53 -36.55 4.11 -15.78
C LEU A 53 -36.05 5.46 -16.36
N PHE A 54 -36.75 6.05 -17.33
CA PHE A 54 -36.38 7.32 -17.97
C PHE A 54 -37.52 8.34 -18.03
N SER A 55 -38.61 8.10 -17.29
CA SER A 55 -39.76 9.02 -17.19
C SER A 55 -39.67 9.87 -15.92
N ASP A 56 -38.68 10.76 -15.86
CA ASP A 56 -38.55 11.72 -14.75
C ASP A 56 -39.79 12.63 -14.62
N GLY A 57 -40.15 12.94 -13.37
CA GLY A 57 -41.42 13.58 -13.03
C GLY A 57 -41.42 15.10 -13.07
N ASP A 58 -42.42 15.67 -13.74
CA ASP A 58 -42.69 17.11 -13.82
C ASP A 58 -43.24 17.66 -12.48
N MET A 59 -42.60 18.68 -11.88
CA MET A 59 -43.10 19.38 -10.68
C MET A 59 -42.65 20.87 -10.61
N SER A 60 -43.12 21.65 -11.58
CA SER A 60 -43.51 23.07 -11.46
C SER A 60 -42.50 24.17 -11.01
N ASN A 61 -42.45 25.23 -11.84
CA ASN A 61 -42.31 26.65 -11.47
C ASN A 61 -41.01 27.17 -10.83
N SER A 62 -40.13 27.73 -11.69
CA SER A 62 -39.77 29.14 -11.57
C SER A 62 -39.46 29.75 -12.95
N SER A 63 -39.85 31.01 -13.18
CA SER A 63 -39.67 31.70 -14.46
C SER A 63 -38.33 32.42 -14.55
N VAL A 64 -37.63 32.31 -15.69
CA VAL A 64 -36.84 33.41 -16.29
C VAL A 64 -36.60 33.12 -17.78
N THR A 65 -36.50 34.18 -18.59
CA THR A 65 -36.33 34.10 -20.06
C THR A 65 -34.86 33.96 -20.48
N GLY A 66 -34.57 33.05 -21.43
CA GLY A 66 -33.27 32.92 -22.08
C GLY A 66 -33.40 32.32 -23.48
N HIS A 67 -32.56 32.76 -24.43
CA HIS A 67 -32.65 32.38 -25.85
C HIS A 67 -32.38 30.89 -26.12
N ASP A 68 -33.15 30.29 -27.03
CA ASP A 68 -32.84 28.99 -27.64
C ASP A 68 -31.61 29.05 -28.56
N ASP A 69 -30.67 28.13 -28.37
CA ASP A 69 -29.79 27.65 -29.44
C ASP A 69 -29.77 26.11 -29.40
N HIS A 70 -30.63 25.49 -30.23
CA HIS A 70 -30.83 24.04 -30.24
C HIS A 70 -29.68 23.31 -30.95
N SER A 71 -28.60 23.05 -30.22
CA SER A 71 -27.61 22.03 -30.60
C SER A 71 -28.29 20.65 -30.70
N LYS A 72 -28.58 20.21 -31.93
CA LYS A 72 -29.31 18.96 -32.19
C LYS A 72 -28.57 17.74 -31.64
N GLU A 73 -29.13 17.12 -30.60
CA GLU A 73 -28.62 15.87 -30.05
C GLU A 73 -28.81 14.72 -31.06
N VAL A 74 -27.69 14.17 -31.54
CA VAL A 74 -27.71 13.11 -32.56
C VAL A 74 -27.81 11.74 -31.89
N ILE A 75 -29.03 11.31 -31.59
CA ILE A 75 -29.32 9.96 -31.09
C ILE A 75 -28.86 8.93 -32.12
N ARG A 76 -27.74 8.26 -31.84
CA ARG A 76 -27.18 7.20 -32.71
C ARG A 76 -27.87 5.86 -32.45
N CYS A 77 -29.04 5.67 -33.05
CA CYS A 77 -29.73 4.38 -33.07
C CYS A 77 -28.88 3.31 -33.82
N TYR A 78 -28.26 2.39 -33.08
CA TYR A 78 -27.57 1.24 -33.64
C TYR A 78 -28.59 0.19 -34.13
N CYS A 79 -29.11 0.38 -35.34
CA CYS A 79 -29.91 -0.64 -36.02
C CYS A 79 -29.07 -1.90 -36.26
N LEU A 80 -29.30 -2.95 -35.46
CA LEU A 80 -28.77 -4.29 -35.74
C LEU A 80 -29.17 -4.70 -37.17
N PRO A 81 -28.23 -5.18 -38.01
CA PRO A 81 -28.54 -5.52 -39.39
C PRO A 81 -29.52 -6.69 -39.43
N CYS A 82 -30.72 -6.47 -39.96
CA CYS A 82 -31.74 -7.50 -40.14
C CYS A 82 -31.22 -8.64 -41.02
N LEU A 83 -30.78 -9.74 -40.40
CA LEU A 83 -30.23 -10.91 -41.06
C LEU A 83 -31.30 -11.60 -41.93
N LYS A 84 -31.40 -11.19 -43.20
CA LYS A 84 -32.26 -11.83 -44.20
C LYS A 84 -31.70 -13.21 -44.57
N PHE A 85 -32.11 -14.23 -43.82
CA PHE A 85 -31.91 -15.63 -44.18
C PHE A 85 -32.75 -15.96 -45.43
N GLY A 86 -32.15 -15.79 -46.61
CA GLY A 86 -32.79 -16.07 -47.90
C GLY A 86 -33.28 -17.52 -47.98
N HIS A 87 -34.45 -17.73 -48.56
CA HIS A 87 -35.08 -19.06 -48.59
C HIS A 87 -34.28 -20.10 -49.38
N GLY A 88 -34.43 -21.37 -48.98
CA GLY A 88 -33.71 -22.51 -49.57
C GLY A 88 -32.44 -22.93 -48.79
N GLU A 89 -31.69 -23.87 -49.38
CA GLU A 89 -30.50 -24.49 -48.76
C GLU A 89 -29.46 -23.48 -48.28
N ARG A 90 -29.24 -22.40 -49.03
CA ARG A 90 -28.25 -21.36 -48.72
C ARG A 90 -28.59 -20.61 -47.42
N GLY A 91 -29.87 -20.37 -47.14
CA GLY A 91 -30.33 -19.82 -45.87
C GLY A 91 -30.08 -20.75 -44.69
N LYS A 92 -30.43 -22.04 -44.84
CA LYS A 92 -30.16 -23.07 -43.81
C LYS A 92 -28.67 -23.16 -43.48
N SER A 93 -27.80 -23.06 -44.50
CA SER A 93 -26.36 -23.02 -44.32
C SER A 93 -25.92 -21.80 -43.50
N ASN A 94 -26.37 -20.59 -43.87
CA ASN A 94 -26.03 -19.36 -43.14
C ASN A 94 -26.52 -19.37 -41.68
N VAL A 95 -27.71 -19.95 -41.39
CA VAL A 95 -28.19 -20.14 -40.01
C VAL A 95 -27.24 -21.06 -39.24
N LYS A 96 -26.87 -22.22 -39.80
CA LYS A 96 -25.91 -23.15 -39.17
C LYS A 96 -24.56 -22.49 -38.89
N THR A 97 -24.03 -21.73 -39.85
CA THR A 97 -22.76 -21.01 -39.71
C THR A 97 -22.80 -19.96 -38.59
N ILE A 98 -23.86 -19.14 -38.52
CA ILE A 98 -24.01 -18.15 -37.44
C ILE A 98 -24.19 -18.84 -36.08
N PHE A 99 -24.99 -19.91 -36.00
CA PHE A 99 -25.19 -20.62 -34.74
C PHE A 99 -23.89 -21.30 -34.25
N GLY A 100 -23.13 -21.92 -35.16
CA GLY A 100 -21.85 -22.56 -34.86
C GLY A 100 -20.70 -21.61 -34.54
N LEU A 101 -20.60 -20.46 -35.23
CA LEU A 101 -19.49 -19.51 -35.05
C LEU A 101 -19.74 -18.42 -34.00
N ILE A 102 -20.99 -18.10 -33.67
CA ILE A 102 -21.32 -17.02 -32.72
C ILE A 102 -22.02 -17.58 -31.49
N PHE A 103 -23.06 -18.40 -31.68
CA PHE A 103 -23.88 -18.86 -30.56
C PHE A 103 -23.18 -19.92 -29.71
N VAL A 104 -22.47 -20.88 -30.32
CA VAL A 104 -21.70 -21.90 -29.56
C VAL A 104 -20.56 -21.28 -28.73
N PRO A 105 -19.71 -20.37 -29.25
CA PRO A 105 -18.69 -19.71 -28.42
C PRO A 105 -19.26 -18.85 -27.27
N LEU A 106 -20.36 -18.10 -27.49
CA LEU A 106 -21.02 -17.34 -26.43
C LEU A 106 -21.65 -18.25 -25.36
N PHE A 107 -22.23 -19.38 -25.77
CA PHE A 107 -22.77 -20.39 -24.86
C PHE A 107 -21.65 -21.02 -24.02
N LEU A 108 -20.55 -21.44 -24.64
CA LEU A 108 -19.38 -21.97 -23.93
C LEU A 108 -18.75 -20.93 -22.98
N LEU A 109 -18.62 -19.66 -23.39
CA LEU A 109 -18.16 -18.57 -22.54
C LEU A 109 -19.07 -18.40 -21.31
N THR A 110 -20.38 -18.51 -21.48
CA THR A 110 -21.34 -18.48 -20.36
C THR A 110 -21.09 -19.63 -19.38
N PHE A 111 -20.77 -20.83 -19.87
CA PHE A 111 -20.40 -21.97 -19.00
C PHE A 111 -19.08 -21.74 -18.26
N PHE A 112 -18.04 -21.19 -18.89
CA PHE A 112 -16.79 -20.84 -18.19
C PHE A 112 -17.01 -19.78 -17.10
N LEU A 113 -17.82 -18.75 -17.39
CA LEU A 113 -18.15 -17.71 -16.40
C LEU A 113 -18.98 -18.26 -15.23
N LEU A 114 -19.89 -19.21 -15.49
CA LEU A 114 -20.66 -19.90 -14.44
C LEU A 114 -19.80 -20.87 -13.61
N ASP A 115 -18.83 -21.54 -14.23
CA ASP A 115 -17.87 -22.43 -13.55
C ASP A 115 -16.92 -21.62 -12.65
N ASP A 116 -16.36 -20.51 -13.12
CA ASP A 116 -15.52 -19.63 -12.30
C ASP A 116 -16.31 -18.92 -11.19
N PHE A 117 -17.54 -18.46 -11.45
CA PHE A 117 -18.44 -17.98 -10.40
C PHE A 117 -18.75 -19.08 -9.38
N GLY A 118 -19.00 -20.31 -9.85
CA GLY A 118 -19.21 -21.50 -9.02
C GLY A 118 -18.02 -21.80 -8.11
N LYS A 119 -16.79 -21.78 -8.64
CA LYS A 119 -15.54 -21.94 -7.85
C LYS A 119 -15.40 -20.84 -6.81
N VAL A 120 -15.68 -19.58 -7.14
CA VAL A 120 -15.63 -18.45 -6.19
C VAL A 120 -16.68 -18.62 -5.09
N VAL A 121 -17.91 -19.01 -5.42
CA VAL A 121 -18.97 -19.29 -4.43
C VAL A 121 -18.60 -20.48 -3.54
N VAL A 122 -18.15 -21.60 -4.11
CA VAL A 122 -17.73 -22.79 -3.35
C VAL A 122 -16.55 -22.47 -2.43
N ARG A 123 -15.54 -21.73 -2.90
CA ARG A 123 -14.41 -21.26 -2.07
C ARG A 123 -14.89 -20.38 -0.92
N ASN A 124 -15.81 -19.45 -1.19
CA ASN A 124 -16.42 -18.60 -0.16
C ASN A 124 -17.33 -19.38 0.82
N MET A 125 -17.96 -20.47 0.40
CA MET A 125 -18.71 -21.36 1.28
C MET A 125 -17.79 -22.26 2.12
N GLN A 126 -16.69 -22.77 1.56
CA GLN A 126 -15.66 -23.51 2.29
C GLN A 126 -15.00 -22.63 3.36
N LEU A 127 -14.68 -21.37 3.05
CA LEU A 127 -14.20 -20.38 4.02
C LEU A 127 -15.22 -20.08 5.14
N ARG A 128 -16.52 -20.32 4.91
CA ARG A 128 -17.60 -20.18 5.91
C ARG A 128 -17.94 -21.49 6.65
N GLN A 129 -17.37 -22.62 6.23
CA GLN A 129 -17.69 -23.97 6.74
C GLN A 129 -16.45 -24.79 7.09
N GLY A 130 -15.30 -24.14 7.27
CA GLY A 130 -14.06 -24.80 7.71
C GLY A 130 -14.27 -25.56 9.03
N PRO A 131 -13.88 -26.84 9.12
CA PRO A 131 -14.18 -27.66 10.29
C PRO A 131 -13.39 -27.17 11.51
N GLY A 132 -14.09 -26.85 12.60
CA GLY A 132 -13.47 -26.48 13.87
C GLY A 132 -12.68 -27.66 14.44
N GLY A 133 -11.34 -27.56 14.40
CA GLY A 133 -10.46 -28.70 14.68
C GLY A 133 -9.09 -28.31 15.25
N LEU A 134 -9.08 -27.96 16.54
CA LEU A 134 -7.91 -27.96 17.46
C LEU A 134 -6.74 -26.97 17.20
N MET A 135 -6.30 -26.36 18.31
CA MET A 135 -4.96 -25.77 18.54
C MET A 135 -4.55 -24.54 17.68
N SER A 136 -4.82 -23.35 18.22
CA SER A 136 -3.75 -22.39 18.53
C SER A 136 -4.18 -21.48 19.70
N ASN A 137 -3.25 -20.68 20.22
CA ASN A 137 -3.39 -19.92 21.46
C ASN A 137 -4.59 -18.97 21.49
N ARG A 138 -5.10 -18.72 22.71
CA ARG A 138 -5.74 -17.44 23.01
C ARG A 138 -4.66 -16.37 23.03
N ASP A 139 -4.73 -15.44 22.09
CA ASP A 139 -4.34 -14.07 22.37
C ASP A 139 -5.60 -13.40 22.95
N GLU A 140 -5.56 -12.93 24.21
CA GLU A 140 -6.72 -12.26 24.83
C GLU A 140 -6.85 -10.79 24.39
N ASN A 141 -5.87 -10.31 23.62
CA ASN A 141 -5.90 -9.04 22.92
C ASN A 141 -6.64 -9.23 21.58
N GLY A 142 -7.72 -8.46 21.36
CA GLY A 142 -8.48 -8.53 20.11
C GLY A 142 -7.64 -8.10 18.92
N VAL A 143 -7.16 -9.08 18.14
CA VAL A 143 -6.14 -8.88 17.09
C VAL A 143 -6.58 -7.84 16.07
N ILE A 144 -5.89 -6.71 16.05
CA ILE A 144 -6.00 -5.65 15.06
C ILE A 144 -5.29 -6.14 13.80
N ASP A 145 -6.01 -6.35 12.68
CA ASP A 145 -5.38 -6.72 11.40
C ASP A 145 -5.09 -5.46 10.57
N PHE A 146 -3.92 -5.45 9.94
CA PHE A 146 -3.31 -4.27 9.32
C PHE A 146 -3.09 -4.54 7.83
N HIS A 147 -3.64 -3.70 6.95
CA HIS A 147 -3.57 -3.89 5.50
C HIS A 147 -3.07 -2.63 4.78
N LEU A 148 -1.79 -2.62 4.40
CA LEU A 148 -1.16 -1.49 3.72
C LEU A 148 -1.64 -1.32 2.28
N ASN A 149 -2.34 -0.22 2.03
CA ASN A 149 -2.93 0.09 0.74
C ASN A 149 -2.01 1.02 -0.07
N ARG A 150 -1.18 0.46 -0.97
CA ARG A 150 -0.44 1.23 -1.98
C ARG A 150 -1.40 1.91 -2.95
N ARG A 151 -1.51 3.24 -2.88
CA ARG A 151 -2.33 4.04 -3.80
C ARG A 151 -1.44 5.00 -4.59
N LEU A 152 -1.30 4.72 -5.89
CA LEU A 152 -0.51 5.56 -6.80
C LEU A 152 -1.42 6.67 -7.35
N LEU A 153 -1.12 7.93 -7.05
CA LEU A 153 -1.95 9.09 -7.39
C LEU A 153 -1.69 9.55 -8.84
N LYS A 154 -2.17 8.76 -9.81
CA LYS A 154 -1.93 8.82 -11.26
C LYS A 154 -2.51 10.02 -12.03
N GLU A 155 -2.39 11.25 -11.51
CA GLU A 155 -3.06 12.42 -12.13
C GLU A 155 -2.20 13.69 -12.27
N PHE A 156 -0.90 13.65 -11.95
CA PHE A 156 0.04 14.72 -12.28
C PHE A 156 0.90 14.33 -13.48
N PRO A 157 0.74 14.97 -14.67
CA PRO A 157 1.59 14.70 -15.82
C PRO A 157 3.07 14.93 -15.47
N GLY A 158 3.89 13.89 -15.63
CA GLY A 158 5.31 13.90 -15.25
C GLY A 158 5.63 13.50 -13.80
N HIS A 159 4.64 13.34 -12.91
CA HIS A 159 4.88 13.05 -11.49
C HIS A 159 4.02 11.88 -10.95
N SER A 160 4.51 10.65 -11.16
CA SER A 160 4.00 9.46 -10.48
C SER A 160 4.55 9.39 -9.04
N ARG A 161 3.90 10.06 -8.09
CA ARG A 161 4.19 9.94 -6.66
C ARG A 161 3.28 8.87 -6.03
N GLU A 162 3.88 7.96 -5.27
CA GLU A 162 3.17 6.94 -4.51
C GLU A 162 2.82 7.46 -3.11
N VAL A 163 1.68 7.02 -2.59
CA VAL A 163 1.29 7.20 -1.20
C VAL A 163 1.00 5.84 -0.60
N LEU A 164 1.68 5.52 0.49
CA LEU A 164 1.45 4.32 1.28
C LEU A 164 0.52 4.69 2.44
N LEU A 165 -0.70 4.14 2.41
CA LEU A 165 -1.73 4.38 3.41
C LEU A 165 -1.92 3.13 4.27
N LEU A 166 -1.67 3.25 5.57
CA LEU A 166 -2.16 2.30 6.57
C LEU A 166 -3.35 2.95 7.30
N SER A 167 -4.49 2.26 7.29
CA SER A 167 -5.70 2.68 8.03
C SER A 167 -5.93 1.71 9.17
N PRO A 168 -6.18 2.18 10.41
CA PRO A 168 -6.42 1.29 11.53
C PRO A 168 -7.77 0.58 11.34
N SER A 169 -7.76 -0.76 11.39
CA SER A 169 -8.94 -1.62 11.32
C SER A 169 -9.16 -2.31 12.66
N LEU A 170 -10.34 -2.19 13.26
CA LEU A 170 -10.63 -2.84 14.54
C LEU A 170 -11.26 -4.22 14.27
N ALA A 171 -10.45 -5.27 14.24
CA ALA A 171 -10.95 -6.64 14.10
C ALA A 171 -11.44 -7.20 15.44
N VAL A 172 -12.74 -7.08 15.69
CA VAL A 172 -13.39 -7.57 16.91
C VAL A 172 -13.64 -9.08 16.80
N GLN A 173 -12.97 -9.89 17.61
CA GLN A 173 -13.24 -11.32 17.67
C GLN A 173 -14.52 -11.61 18.45
N GLY A 174 -15.52 -12.23 17.81
CA GLY A 174 -16.79 -12.56 18.42
C GLY A 174 -16.67 -13.66 19.49
N LYS A 175 -17.54 -13.62 20.52
CA LYS A 175 -17.64 -14.68 21.53
C LYS A 175 -17.87 -16.05 20.87
N GLY A 176 -16.82 -16.87 20.84
CA GLY A 176 -16.79 -18.15 20.12
C GLY A 176 -15.56 -18.31 19.21
N GLY A 177 -14.79 -17.25 18.95
CA GLY A 177 -13.47 -17.30 18.26
C GLY A 177 -13.53 -17.51 16.74
N ALA A 178 -14.55 -18.21 16.24
CA ALA A 178 -14.70 -18.59 14.83
C ALA A 178 -15.05 -17.42 13.87
N HIS A 179 -15.37 -16.23 14.39
CA HIS A 179 -15.73 -15.06 13.60
C HIS A 179 -15.01 -13.81 14.11
N SER A 180 -14.13 -13.24 13.30
CA SER A 180 -13.66 -11.86 13.45
C SER A 180 -14.56 -10.92 12.63
N PHE A 181 -14.79 -9.72 13.15
CA PHE A 181 -15.50 -8.65 12.47
C PHE A 181 -14.55 -7.46 12.29
N GLU A 182 -14.05 -7.25 11.07
CA GLU A 182 -13.25 -6.08 10.73
C GLU A 182 -14.14 -4.84 10.69
N ALA A 183 -14.01 -3.96 11.69
CA ALA A 183 -14.63 -2.65 11.71
C ALA A 183 -13.61 -1.59 11.27
N MET A 184 -13.66 -1.15 10.02
CA MET A 184 -12.90 0.03 9.57
C MET A 184 -13.28 1.24 10.43
N ILE A 185 -12.27 1.85 11.08
CA ILE A 185 -12.46 3.08 11.84
C ILE A 185 -12.78 4.21 10.85
N LYS A 186 -14.01 4.75 10.94
CA LYS A 186 -14.50 5.76 9.98
C LYS A 186 -13.66 7.04 9.96
N CYS A 187 -13.15 7.47 11.12
CA CYS A 187 -12.20 8.56 11.21
C CYS A 187 -11.11 8.22 12.23
N PRO A 188 -9.82 8.21 11.86
CA PRO A 188 -8.72 7.93 12.79
C PRO A 188 -8.53 9.10 13.76
N ARG A 189 -7.86 8.86 14.90
CA ARG A 189 -7.60 9.87 15.94
C ARG A 189 -6.62 10.97 15.49
N GLY A 190 -5.88 10.72 14.41
CA GLY A 190 -5.01 11.66 13.72
C GLY A 190 -4.54 11.06 12.40
N ILE A 191 -3.81 11.85 11.61
CA ILE A 191 -3.07 11.38 10.42
C ILE A 191 -1.60 11.73 10.58
N LEU A 192 -0.74 10.72 10.63
CA LEU A 192 0.71 10.90 10.72
C LEU A 192 1.35 10.80 9.33
N TYR A 193 1.92 11.92 8.88
CA TYR A 193 2.64 12.05 7.63
C TYR A 193 4.13 11.76 7.83
N LEU A 194 4.67 10.76 7.13
CA LEU A 194 6.04 10.28 7.30
C LEU A 194 6.98 10.74 6.17
N PHE A 195 8.09 11.38 6.55
CA PHE A 195 9.14 11.88 5.66
C PHE A 195 10.50 11.22 5.99
N HIS A 196 11.03 10.45 5.05
CA HIS A 196 12.23 9.62 5.24
C HIS A 196 13.55 10.43 5.21
N GLY A 197 14.62 9.83 5.72
CA GLY A 197 15.98 10.36 5.56
C GLY A 197 16.51 10.28 4.12
N CYS A 198 17.70 10.84 3.88
CA CYS A 198 18.44 10.59 2.63
C CYS A 198 18.77 9.10 2.52
N GLY A 199 18.76 8.52 1.32
CA GLY A 199 19.16 7.12 1.10
C GLY A 199 18.17 6.08 1.66
N ARG A 200 16.92 6.47 1.94
CA ARG A 200 15.85 5.59 2.43
C ARG A 200 14.63 5.69 1.51
N TYR A 201 13.84 4.62 1.43
CA TYR A 201 12.54 4.63 0.74
C TYR A 201 11.41 5.06 1.69
N ALA A 202 10.35 5.67 1.16
CA ALA A 202 9.09 5.82 1.92
C ALA A 202 8.47 4.47 2.33
N ALA A 203 8.84 3.37 1.67
CA ALA A 203 8.46 2.02 2.05
C ALA A 203 9.24 1.48 3.27
N SER A 204 10.42 2.02 3.60
CA SER A 204 11.24 1.50 4.71
C SER A 204 10.55 1.65 6.06
N PHE A 205 9.67 2.64 6.23
CA PHE A 205 8.77 2.77 7.38
C PHE A 205 7.90 1.53 7.67
N PHE A 206 7.79 0.56 6.74
CA PHE A 206 6.96 -0.63 6.89
C PHE A 206 7.77 -1.95 6.89
N TYR A 207 9.11 -1.88 6.80
CA TYR A 207 9.99 -3.06 6.90
C TYR A 207 11.27 -2.85 7.73
N SER A 208 11.79 -1.62 7.80
CA SER A 208 12.93 -1.32 8.67
C SER A 208 12.50 -1.46 10.13
N PRO A 209 13.33 -2.04 11.00
CA PRO A 209 12.93 -2.39 12.36
C PRO A 209 12.45 -1.19 13.19
N GLN A 210 13.12 -0.04 13.06
CA GLN A 210 12.71 1.19 13.76
C GLN A 210 11.48 1.82 13.09
N GLY A 211 11.47 1.86 11.75
CA GLY A 211 10.36 2.41 10.97
C GLY A 211 9.03 1.72 11.28
N ARG A 212 9.02 0.39 11.24
CA ARG A 212 7.80 -0.40 11.43
C ARG A 212 7.32 -0.40 12.88
N LYS A 213 8.21 -0.29 13.89
CA LYS A 213 7.80 -0.18 15.30
C LYS A 213 7.14 1.18 15.60
N MET A 214 7.58 2.26 14.94
CA MET A 214 6.86 3.55 14.97
C MET A 214 5.48 3.48 14.30
N VAL A 215 5.38 2.78 13.16
CA VAL A 215 4.10 2.54 12.47
C VAL A 215 3.14 1.72 13.32
N GLU A 216 3.64 0.68 14.01
CA GLU A 216 2.85 -0.15 14.92
C GLU A 216 2.25 0.69 16.06
N MET A 217 3.09 1.33 16.89
CA MET A 217 2.63 2.16 18.02
C MET A 217 1.60 3.22 17.60
N ALA A 218 1.84 3.92 16.48
CA ALA A 218 0.90 4.91 15.97
C ALA A 218 -0.44 4.29 15.52
N THR A 219 -0.42 3.12 14.88
CA THR A 219 -1.65 2.47 14.39
C THR A 219 -2.42 1.80 15.52
N GLU A 220 -1.75 1.27 16.55
CA GLU A 220 -2.36 0.83 17.82
C GLU A 220 -3.06 1.99 18.55
N MET A 221 -2.44 3.18 18.57
CA MET A 221 -3.08 4.41 19.04
C MET A 221 -4.25 4.90 18.17
N GLY A 222 -4.55 4.25 17.04
CA GLY A 222 -5.65 4.59 16.13
C GLY A 222 -5.36 5.78 15.20
N ILE A 223 -4.08 6.06 14.93
CA ILE A 223 -3.62 7.11 14.01
C ILE A 223 -3.43 6.49 12.62
N GLY A 224 -3.86 7.18 11.56
CA GLY A 224 -3.68 6.73 10.17
C GLY A 224 -2.32 7.14 9.62
N ILE A 225 -1.60 6.24 8.94
CA ILE A 225 -0.24 6.50 8.44
C ILE A 225 -0.25 6.88 6.95
N VAL A 226 0.51 7.92 6.60
CA VAL A 226 0.69 8.40 5.23
C VAL A 226 2.18 8.65 4.95
N ALA A 227 2.87 7.69 4.32
CA ALA A 227 4.25 7.89 3.88
C ALA A 227 4.30 8.45 2.45
N PHE A 228 5.10 9.50 2.24
CA PHE A 228 5.29 10.15 0.93
C PHE A 228 6.54 9.65 0.22
N THR A 229 6.36 9.04 -0.95
CA THR A 229 7.47 8.68 -1.85
C THR A 229 8.06 9.93 -2.53
N LYS A 230 9.39 10.09 -2.48
CA LYS A 230 10.12 11.10 -3.27
C LYS A 230 10.20 10.70 -4.76
N SER A 231 10.26 11.64 -5.70
CA SER A 231 10.37 11.33 -7.15
C SER A 231 11.70 10.67 -7.52
N GLU A 232 12.78 11.05 -6.82
CA GLU A 232 14.03 10.30 -6.73
C GLU A 232 13.95 9.55 -5.40
N GLU A 233 13.55 8.28 -5.39
CA GLU A 233 13.06 7.64 -4.16
C GLU A 233 14.08 7.63 -3.00
N LEU A 234 15.38 7.58 -3.31
CA LEU A 234 16.49 7.61 -2.36
C LEU A 234 17.08 9.02 -2.10
N GLY A 235 16.59 10.07 -2.74
CA GLY A 235 17.16 11.41 -2.64
C GLY A 235 16.86 12.11 -1.30
N CYS A 236 17.70 13.06 -0.91
CA CYS A 236 17.39 13.97 0.21
C CYS A 236 16.19 14.88 -0.15
N TRP A 237 15.35 15.23 0.82
CA TRP A 237 14.26 16.19 0.62
C TRP A 237 14.79 17.58 0.27
N ASN A 238 14.14 18.28 -0.67
CA ASN A 238 14.50 19.64 -1.07
C ASN A 238 13.23 20.48 -1.27
N TRP A 239 13.12 21.62 -0.57
CA TRP A 239 11.94 22.48 -0.61
C TRP A 239 11.52 22.86 -2.04
N ALA A 240 12.47 23.29 -2.88
CA ALA A 240 12.19 23.76 -4.24
C ALA A 240 11.65 22.66 -5.18
N ASN A 241 11.94 21.39 -4.89
CA ASN A 241 11.55 20.24 -5.72
C ASN A 241 10.35 19.47 -5.14
N ASP A 242 10.20 19.45 -3.82
CA ASP A 242 9.23 18.60 -3.11
C ASP A 242 8.07 19.38 -2.46
N GLY A 243 8.26 20.63 -2.04
CA GLY A 243 7.30 21.38 -1.19
C GLY A 243 5.90 21.48 -1.78
N ASP A 244 5.78 22.09 -2.95
CA ASP A 244 4.51 22.24 -3.68
C ASP A 244 3.91 20.89 -4.11
N THR A 245 4.75 19.90 -4.42
CA THR A 245 4.30 18.53 -4.75
C THR A 245 3.64 17.86 -3.54
N VAL A 246 4.25 17.94 -2.35
CA VAL A 246 3.69 17.42 -1.11
C VAL A 246 2.39 18.13 -0.75
N LYS A 247 2.36 19.48 -0.77
CA LYS A 247 1.16 20.29 -0.55
C LYS A 247 -0.01 19.84 -1.43
N LYS A 248 0.21 19.67 -2.75
CA LYS A 248 -0.79 19.23 -3.72
C LYS A 248 -1.26 17.80 -3.48
N LEU A 249 -0.35 16.86 -3.16
CA LEU A 249 -0.70 15.47 -2.86
C LEU A 249 -1.48 15.34 -1.55
N ALA A 250 -1.11 16.11 -0.52
CA ALA A 250 -1.74 16.08 0.79
C ALA A 250 -3.17 16.67 0.77
N LYS A 251 -3.35 17.87 0.19
CA LYS A 251 -4.68 18.48 -0.01
C LYS A 251 -5.61 17.54 -0.83
N LYS A 252 -5.05 16.80 -1.79
CA LYS A 252 -5.77 15.77 -2.56
C LYS A 252 -6.07 14.48 -1.77
N PHE A 253 -5.17 14.04 -0.91
CA PHE A 253 -5.41 12.91 -0.01
C PHE A 253 -6.59 13.22 0.93
N ILE A 254 -6.55 14.38 1.58
CA ILE A 254 -7.59 14.83 2.52
C ILE A 254 -8.95 14.91 1.82
N SER A 255 -9.04 15.62 0.68
CA SER A 255 -10.30 15.83 -0.05
C SER A 255 -10.87 14.55 -0.70
N SER A 256 -10.04 13.55 -1.01
CA SER A 256 -10.49 12.29 -1.62
C SER A 256 -10.64 11.10 -0.65
N ARG A 257 -10.20 11.23 0.61
CA ARG A 257 -10.24 10.16 1.61
C ARG A 257 -10.95 10.55 2.91
N LEU A 258 -10.62 11.70 3.49
CA LEU A 258 -11.10 12.08 4.82
C LEU A 258 -12.47 12.76 4.75
N SER A 259 -12.70 13.59 3.73
CA SER A 259 -13.93 14.37 3.51
C SER A 259 -15.25 13.59 3.63
N LYS A 260 -15.27 12.31 3.22
CA LYS A 260 -16.44 11.42 3.29
C LYS A 260 -16.40 10.42 4.46
N ALA A 261 -15.25 10.25 5.08
CA ALA A 261 -15.03 9.26 6.13
C ALA A 261 -15.23 9.89 7.53
N CYS A 262 -14.76 11.12 7.69
CA CYS A 262 -14.84 11.94 8.91
C CYS A 262 -15.97 12.99 8.88
N ALA A 263 -16.97 12.84 7.99
CA ALA A 263 -18.11 13.75 7.97
C ALA A 263 -18.89 13.69 9.30
N GLY A 264 -19.26 14.86 9.85
CA GLY A 264 -20.05 14.94 11.08
C GLY A 264 -21.44 14.28 10.95
N PRO A 265 -22.16 14.03 12.06
CA PRO A 265 -23.43 13.29 12.05
C PRO A 265 -24.53 13.92 11.16
N ASN A 266 -24.44 15.23 10.90
CA ASN A 266 -25.36 15.97 10.03
C ASN A 266 -24.88 16.07 8.57
N GLY A 267 -23.67 15.60 8.24
CA GLY A 267 -23.08 15.66 6.90
C GLY A 267 -22.70 17.05 6.38
N SER A 268 -22.95 18.11 7.12
CA SER A 268 -22.68 19.51 6.75
C SER A 268 -21.19 19.85 6.74
N ASP A 269 -20.47 19.41 7.77
CA ASP A 269 -19.10 19.87 8.06
C ASP A 269 -18.12 18.70 8.01
N ALA A 270 -17.04 18.90 7.23
CA ALA A 270 -15.95 17.95 7.10
C ALA A 270 -14.94 18.16 8.24
N VAL A 271 -15.18 17.51 9.37
CA VAL A 271 -14.24 17.50 10.49
C VAL A 271 -13.00 16.72 10.07
N TYR A 272 -11.87 17.40 9.89
CA TYR A 272 -10.61 16.72 9.58
C TYR A 272 -9.90 16.31 10.88
N PRO A 273 -9.37 15.08 10.97
CA PRO A 273 -8.57 14.66 12.12
C PRO A 273 -7.25 15.45 12.16
N PRO A 274 -6.66 15.67 13.36
CA PRO A 274 -5.42 16.40 13.50
C PRO A 274 -4.28 15.75 12.70
N MET A 275 -3.42 16.58 12.11
CA MET A 275 -2.40 16.14 11.16
C MET A 275 -1.02 16.26 11.77
N TYR A 276 -0.40 15.13 12.03
CA TYR A 276 0.92 15.04 12.64
C TYR A 276 1.99 14.85 11.57
N ALA A 277 3.19 15.38 11.80
CA ALA A 277 4.34 15.19 10.92
C ALA A 277 5.46 14.43 11.63
N PHE A 278 6.11 13.52 10.94
CA PHE A 278 7.39 12.93 11.35
C PHE A 278 8.41 13.10 10.24
N GLY A 279 9.60 13.60 10.57
CA GLY A 279 10.71 13.68 9.62
C GLY A 279 12.04 13.31 10.26
N ALA A 280 12.75 12.36 9.63
CA ALA A 280 14.11 11.98 10.03
C ALA A 280 15.16 12.62 9.11
N SER A 281 16.23 13.18 9.69
CA SER A 281 17.35 13.81 8.96
C SER A 281 16.86 14.84 7.93
N SER A 282 17.12 14.69 6.62
CA SER A 282 16.58 15.62 5.60
C SER A 282 15.05 15.72 5.58
N GLY A 283 14.33 14.65 5.94
CA GLY A 283 12.88 14.69 6.14
C GLY A 283 12.48 15.57 7.34
N GLY A 284 13.29 15.60 8.40
CA GLY A 284 13.10 16.48 9.55
C GLY A 284 13.30 17.95 9.22
N SER A 285 14.33 18.26 8.41
CA SER A 285 14.53 19.61 7.87
C SER A 285 13.35 20.05 6.99
N PHE A 286 12.85 19.14 6.14
CA PHE A 286 11.68 19.39 5.31
C PHE A 286 10.40 19.60 6.11
N VAL A 287 10.18 18.84 7.20
CA VAL A 287 9.04 19.05 8.12
C VAL A 287 9.11 20.41 8.81
N GLY A 288 10.29 20.85 9.26
CA GLY A 288 10.48 22.18 9.84
C GLY A 288 10.18 23.31 8.84
N MET A 289 10.77 23.25 7.64
CA MET A 289 10.49 24.18 6.54
C MET A 289 8.99 24.21 6.19
N LEU A 290 8.36 23.04 6.02
CA LEU A 290 6.94 22.93 5.71
C LEU A 290 6.05 23.52 6.82
N SER A 291 6.42 23.34 8.09
CA SER A 291 5.71 23.92 9.24
C SER A 291 5.84 25.44 9.30
N SER A 292 7.04 25.97 9.00
CA SER A 292 7.30 27.41 8.84
C SER A 292 6.43 28.01 7.72
N GLN A 293 6.33 27.32 6.58
CA GLN A 293 5.54 27.78 5.43
C GLN A 293 4.02 27.70 5.68
N MET A 294 3.54 26.65 6.35
CA MET A 294 2.13 26.56 6.80
C MET A 294 1.73 27.67 7.77
N LYS A 295 2.66 28.22 8.55
CA LYS A 295 2.42 29.38 9.44
C LYS A 295 2.42 30.71 8.67
N GLN A 296 3.18 30.80 7.58
CA GLN A 296 3.28 32.01 6.76
C GLN A 296 2.05 32.21 5.86
N ASP A 297 1.50 31.12 5.31
CA ASP A 297 0.27 31.15 4.50
C ASP A 297 -0.65 29.97 4.85
N PRO A 298 -1.44 30.05 5.95
CA PRO A 298 -2.32 28.95 6.33
C PRO A 298 -3.44 28.68 5.32
N GLU A 299 -3.86 29.67 4.52
CA GLU A 299 -4.92 29.52 3.52
C GLU A 299 -4.45 28.70 2.30
N GLU A 300 -3.22 28.90 1.82
CA GLU A 300 -2.66 28.11 0.71
C GLU A 300 -2.53 26.62 1.08
N TYR A 301 -2.28 26.32 2.35
CA TYR A 301 -2.07 24.95 2.83
C TYR A 301 -3.38 24.28 3.28
N ALA A 302 -4.36 25.00 3.85
CA ALA A 302 -5.65 24.46 4.31
C ALA A 302 -6.37 23.58 3.27
N PRO A 303 -6.94 22.42 3.64
CA PRO A 303 -7.02 21.85 4.99
C PRO A 303 -5.76 21.07 5.43
N PHE A 304 -4.68 21.03 4.63
CA PHE A 304 -3.43 20.37 5.00
C PHE A 304 -2.60 21.30 5.91
N LEU A 305 -2.90 21.33 7.19
CA LEU A 305 -2.15 22.09 8.19
C LEU A 305 -1.72 21.16 9.32
N PHE A 306 -0.44 21.19 9.68
CA PHE A 306 0.05 20.38 10.78
C PHE A 306 -0.47 20.90 12.14
N SER A 307 -0.86 19.93 12.96
CA SER A 307 -1.29 20.06 14.36
C SER A 307 -0.12 19.89 15.33
N ALA A 308 0.83 19.00 15.01
CA ALA A 308 2.07 18.78 15.76
C ALA A 308 3.14 18.13 14.86
N ALA A 309 4.41 18.22 15.25
CA ALA A 309 5.54 17.68 14.46
C ALA A 309 6.61 16.97 15.31
N ASN A 310 7.27 15.97 14.74
CA ASN A 310 8.49 15.37 15.27
C ASN A 310 9.62 15.48 14.25
N ILE A 311 10.72 16.09 14.69
CA ILE A 311 11.93 16.31 13.90
C ILE A 311 13.03 15.47 14.57
N GLN A 312 13.37 14.35 13.93
CA GLN A 312 14.34 13.39 14.44
C GLN A 312 15.68 13.55 13.72
N ILE A 313 16.78 13.49 14.47
CA ILE A 313 18.18 13.59 14.01
C ILE A 313 18.41 14.77 13.03
N MET A 314 17.76 15.90 13.28
CA MET A 314 17.97 17.13 12.50
C MET A 314 17.72 18.37 13.36
N ALA A 315 18.51 19.41 13.13
CA ALA A 315 18.24 20.75 13.63
C ALA A 315 17.66 21.61 12.49
N PRO A 316 16.62 22.44 12.75
CA PRO A 316 16.06 23.34 11.73
C PRO A 316 17.07 24.39 11.25
N ASN A 317 16.69 25.17 10.24
CA ASN A 317 17.42 26.39 9.91
C ASN A 317 17.02 27.51 10.89
N GLU A 318 17.92 28.45 11.13
CA GLU A 318 17.72 29.60 12.04
C GLU A 318 16.67 30.63 11.55
N HIS A 319 16.03 30.36 10.40
CA HIS A 319 15.01 31.21 9.79
C HIS A 319 13.67 30.47 9.62
N ASP A 320 13.61 29.18 9.96
CA ASP A 320 12.39 28.40 9.94
C ASP A 320 11.72 28.50 11.32
N HIS A 321 10.58 29.18 11.40
CA HIS A 321 9.87 29.45 12.65
C HIS A 321 8.42 29.03 12.54
N TRP A 322 7.94 28.19 13.46
CA TRP A 322 6.54 27.79 13.56
C TRP A 322 5.97 28.07 14.96
N ASP A 323 4.79 27.55 15.25
CA ASP A 323 4.03 27.71 16.50
C ASP A 323 3.33 26.42 16.95
N ILE A 324 3.47 25.33 16.18
CA ILE A 324 2.88 24.04 16.51
C ILE A 324 3.69 23.28 17.58
N PRO A 325 3.03 22.51 18.46
CA PRO A 325 3.67 21.53 19.32
C PRO A 325 4.69 20.69 18.57
N THR A 326 5.96 20.70 19.02
CA THR A 326 7.03 19.99 18.31
C THR A 326 7.95 19.23 19.27
N VAL A 327 8.15 17.96 18.98
CA VAL A 327 9.14 17.13 19.67
C VAL A 327 10.40 17.02 18.80
N PHE A 328 11.57 17.32 19.35
CA PHE A 328 12.84 17.01 18.71
C PHE A 328 13.41 15.72 19.29
N THR A 329 13.67 14.72 18.46
CA THR A 329 14.28 13.45 18.91
C THR A 329 15.73 13.40 18.46
N THR A 330 16.64 13.31 19.44
CA THR A 330 18.09 13.46 19.26
C THR A 330 18.82 12.22 19.75
N MET A 331 19.97 11.91 19.16
CA MET A 331 20.83 10.80 19.60
C MET A 331 21.98 11.36 20.43
N SER A 332 22.27 10.77 21.59
CA SER A 332 23.29 11.31 22.51
C SER A 332 24.70 11.37 21.88
N GLY A 333 25.03 10.40 21.00
CA GLY A 333 26.26 10.39 20.23
C GLY A 333 26.31 11.44 19.11
N ASP A 334 25.16 11.84 18.56
CA ASP A 334 25.07 13.00 17.65
C ASP A 334 25.02 14.32 18.45
N THR A 335 26.15 14.61 19.09
CA THR A 335 26.37 15.81 19.90
C THR A 335 26.24 17.10 19.08
N GLN A 336 26.54 17.08 17.77
CA GLN A 336 26.45 18.25 16.92
C GLN A 336 24.99 18.63 16.61
N THR A 337 24.17 17.66 16.23
CA THR A 337 22.74 17.90 16.01
C THR A 337 22.02 18.19 17.33
N SER A 338 22.33 17.42 18.38
CA SER A 338 21.75 17.64 19.72
C SER A 338 22.00 19.06 20.23
N LYS A 339 23.23 19.57 20.09
CA LYS A 339 23.53 20.97 20.43
C LYS A 339 22.74 21.94 19.57
N ARG A 340 22.72 21.79 18.23
CA ARG A 340 22.00 22.70 17.33
C ARG A 340 20.49 22.73 17.60
N VAL A 341 19.89 21.58 17.97
CA VAL A 341 18.50 21.50 18.42
C VAL A 341 18.31 22.28 19.72
N GLN A 342 19.16 22.08 20.73
CA GLN A 342 19.07 22.79 21.99
C GLN A 342 19.24 24.31 21.82
N ASP A 343 20.20 24.75 20.99
CA ASP A 343 20.43 26.16 20.68
C ASP A 343 19.20 26.78 19.96
N TRP A 344 18.56 26.07 19.02
CA TRP A 344 17.33 26.52 18.34
C TRP A 344 16.13 26.60 19.31
N VAL A 345 15.90 25.57 20.13
CA VAL A 345 14.79 25.55 21.10
C VAL A 345 14.96 26.64 22.16
N ASN A 346 16.19 26.87 22.64
CA ASN A 346 16.50 27.96 23.57
C ASN A 346 16.17 29.35 23.00
N ASN A 347 16.30 29.53 21.69
CA ASN A 347 16.00 30.79 21.01
C ASN A 347 14.49 30.99 20.82
N GLU A 348 13.74 29.96 20.40
CA GLU A 348 12.28 30.11 20.22
C GLU A 348 11.51 30.15 21.55
N MET A 349 11.98 29.46 22.60
CA MET A 349 11.39 29.55 23.95
C MET A 349 11.51 30.95 24.56
N GLN A 350 12.55 31.72 24.22
CA GLN A 350 12.67 33.13 24.63
C GLN A 350 11.62 34.05 23.96
N ALA A 351 10.94 33.58 22.91
CA ALA A 351 9.97 34.33 22.15
C ALA A 351 8.50 33.94 22.46
N ASP A 352 8.25 33.11 23.47
CA ASP A 352 6.92 32.61 23.90
C ASP A 352 6.13 31.91 22.77
N LYS A 353 6.85 31.16 21.91
CA LYS A 353 6.30 30.44 20.76
C LYS A 353 6.27 28.93 21.02
N GLY A 354 5.09 28.35 21.16
CA GLY A 354 4.85 26.90 21.01
C GLY A 354 5.42 25.99 22.13
N PRO A 355 4.77 24.85 22.42
CA PRO A 355 5.35 23.86 23.33
C PRO A 355 6.38 23.00 22.58
N TYR A 356 7.65 23.14 22.97
CA TYR A 356 8.75 22.30 22.48
C TYR A 356 9.15 21.26 23.53
N LYS A 357 9.32 20.00 23.09
CA LYS A 357 9.90 18.90 23.89
C LYS A 357 11.17 18.43 23.20
N ILE A 358 12.23 18.17 23.96
CA ILE A 358 13.41 17.46 23.46
C ILE A 358 13.42 16.07 24.09
N ILE A 359 13.57 15.04 23.26
CA ILE A 359 13.85 13.67 23.68
C ILE A 359 15.27 13.35 23.21
N THR A 360 16.07 12.76 24.09
CA THR A 360 17.38 12.21 23.76
C THR A 360 17.37 10.72 24.06
N THR A 361 17.96 9.92 23.16
CA THR A 361 18.12 8.46 23.34
C THR A 361 18.87 8.09 24.61
N SER A 362 18.74 6.85 25.05
CA SER A 362 19.46 6.26 26.20
C SER A 362 21.00 6.26 26.08
N GLY A 363 21.55 6.71 24.96
CA GLY A 363 22.91 6.40 24.56
C GLY A 363 23.04 5.00 23.94
N ARG A 364 24.29 4.53 23.83
CA ARG A 364 24.62 3.22 23.26
C ARG A 364 23.89 2.07 23.94
N LYS A 365 23.50 1.09 23.14
CA LYS A 365 22.70 -0.05 23.58
C LYS A 365 23.45 -1.37 23.38
N PRO A 366 23.32 -2.34 24.30
CA PRO A 366 23.82 -3.69 24.07
C PRO A 366 22.97 -4.39 23.00
N ILE A 367 23.65 -5.08 22.08
CA ILE A 367 23.05 -6.08 21.20
C ILE A 367 23.13 -7.42 21.96
N HIS A 368 22.07 -7.78 22.68
CA HIS A 368 21.99 -9.05 23.38
C HIS A 368 21.81 -10.25 22.41
N VAL A 369 22.07 -11.46 22.91
CA VAL A 369 21.90 -12.72 22.16
C VAL A 369 20.49 -12.87 21.53
N ASN A 370 19.44 -12.35 22.16
CA ASN A 370 18.06 -12.34 21.66
C ASN A 370 17.57 -10.96 21.18
N HIS A 371 18.48 -10.03 20.89
CA HIS A 371 18.13 -8.68 20.42
C HIS A 371 17.24 -8.70 19.18
N PHE A 372 17.69 -9.35 18.11
CA PHE A 372 16.95 -9.38 16.84
C PHE A 372 15.63 -10.13 16.96
N ALA A 373 15.55 -11.19 17.80
CA ALA A 373 14.30 -11.91 18.06
C ALA A 373 13.25 -11.06 18.82
N ARG A 374 13.70 -10.13 19.68
CA ARG A 374 12.83 -9.15 20.34
C ARG A 374 12.40 -8.01 19.42
N VAL A 375 13.32 -7.52 18.59
CA VAL A 375 13.02 -6.48 17.60
C VAL A 375 11.99 -7.01 16.59
N PHE A 376 12.21 -8.19 16.03
CA PHE A 376 11.37 -8.83 15.01
C PHE A 376 10.40 -9.87 15.61
N GLU A 377 9.71 -9.50 16.68
CA GLU A 377 8.78 -10.38 17.43
C GLU A 377 7.62 -10.95 16.59
N ASP A 378 7.23 -10.27 15.50
CA ASP A 378 6.22 -10.71 14.53
C ASP A 378 6.80 -11.60 13.40
N ASP A 379 8.11 -11.55 13.15
CA ASP A 379 8.75 -12.32 12.08
C ASP A 379 9.20 -13.70 12.58
N ARG A 380 8.39 -14.70 12.27
CA ARG A 380 8.63 -16.11 12.62
C ARG A 380 9.96 -16.68 12.11
N GLN A 381 10.65 -16.01 11.18
CA GLN A 381 11.98 -16.40 10.74
C GLN A 381 13.06 -15.96 11.73
N MET A 382 12.89 -14.85 12.47
CA MET A 382 13.88 -14.29 13.40
C MET A 382 13.79 -14.95 14.78
N SER A 383 13.93 -16.27 14.82
CA SER A 383 13.95 -17.02 16.09
C SER A 383 15.14 -16.65 16.99
N ASP A 384 15.02 -16.86 18.31
CA ASP A 384 16.12 -16.71 19.29
C ASP A 384 17.41 -17.39 18.83
N ARG A 385 17.30 -18.56 18.18
CA ARG A 385 18.46 -19.31 17.65
C ARG A 385 19.17 -18.56 16.52
N ILE A 386 18.42 -17.87 15.66
CA ILE A 386 18.98 -17.09 14.55
C ILE A 386 19.56 -15.78 15.09
N SER A 387 18.84 -15.08 15.98
CA SER A 387 19.36 -13.91 16.71
C SER A 387 20.67 -14.22 17.43
N GLY A 388 20.75 -15.34 18.16
CA GLY A 388 21.96 -15.74 18.87
C GLY A 388 23.11 -16.18 17.95
N SER A 389 22.80 -16.63 16.73
CA SER A 389 23.82 -16.91 15.72
C SER A 389 24.39 -15.61 15.13
N ILE A 390 23.52 -14.64 14.82
CA ILE A 390 23.91 -13.29 14.36
C ILE A 390 24.77 -12.59 15.43
N HIS A 391 24.39 -12.69 16.71
CA HIS A 391 25.17 -12.20 17.85
C HIS A 391 26.57 -12.82 17.95
N GLN A 392 26.66 -14.15 17.80
CA GLN A 392 27.94 -14.85 17.79
C GLN A 392 28.81 -14.42 16.61
N ASP A 393 28.25 -14.20 15.41
CA ASP A 393 29.04 -13.69 14.27
C ASP A 393 29.50 -12.24 14.48
N LEU A 394 28.61 -11.34 14.95
CA LEU A 394 28.95 -9.97 15.32
C LEU A 394 30.08 -9.91 16.35
N SER A 395 30.04 -10.81 17.33
CA SER A 395 31.08 -10.99 18.34
C SER A 395 32.39 -11.53 17.75
N THR A 396 32.31 -12.53 16.88
CA THR A 396 33.49 -13.17 16.25
C THR A 396 34.22 -12.22 15.30
N LEU A 397 33.48 -11.30 14.67
CA LEU A 397 34.01 -10.28 13.77
C LEU A 397 34.34 -8.94 14.47
N GLY A 398 34.24 -8.88 15.80
CA GLY A 398 34.63 -7.70 16.59
C GLY A 398 33.71 -6.48 16.46
N VAL A 399 32.49 -6.65 15.95
CA VAL A 399 31.46 -5.60 15.88
C VAL A 399 30.81 -5.40 17.26
N VAL A 400 30.56 -6.50 17.98
CA VAL A 400 29.99 -6.54 19.33
C VAL A 400 31.01 -7.13 20.31
N ASN A 401 31.02 -6.65 21.56
CA ASN A 401 31.84 -7.22 22.62
C ASN A 401 31.10 -8.38 23.31
N SER A 402 31.56 -9.62 23.12
CA SER A 402 30.95 -10.82 23.72
C SER A 402 30.92 -10.89 25.25
N SER A 403 31.57 -9.94 25.95
CA SER A 403 31.57 -9.83 27.41
C SER A 403 30.67 -8.72 27.97
N THR A 404 30.22 -7.78 27.13
CA THR A 404 29.35 -6.66 27.56
C THR A 404 28.11 -6.45 26.68
N ASP A 405 27.98 -7.19 25.58
CA ASP A 405 27.00 -7.01 24.49
C ASP A 405 27.04 -5.65 23.78
N GLU A 406 27.93 -4.73 24.17
CA GLU A 406 28.06 -3.40 23.57
C GLU A 406 28.59 -3.46 22.13
N VAL A 407 28.08 -2.59 21.26
CA VAL A 407 28.67 -2.36 19.93
C VAL A 407 30.04 -1.70 20.11
N PHE A 408 31.10 -2.41 19.72
CA PHE A 408 32.50 -2.02 19.94
C PHE A 408 33.07 -1.20 18.77
N ALA A 409 32.66 -1.53 17.53
CA ALA A 409 33.11 -0.85 16.32
C ALA A 409 31.96 -0.10 15.65
N ASN A 410 32.20 1.13 15.17
CA ASN A 410 31.21 1.89 14.41
C ASN A 410 30.77 1.08 13.16
N PRO A 411 29.49 0.73 12.99
CA PRO A 411 29.01 -0.09 11.88
C PRO A 411 29.33 0.51 10.49
N ARG A 412 29.43 1.84 10.42
CA ARG A 412 29.76 2.60 9.20
C ARG A 412 31.21 2.39 8.75
N PHE A 413 32.11 2.07 9.69
CA PHE A 413 33.51 1.75 9.42
C PHE A 413 33.77 0.23 9.43
N ALA A 414 32.99 -0.56 10.19
CA ALA A 414 33.02 -2.02 10.20
C ALA A 414 32.31 -2.66 8.99
N LYS A 415 32.23 -1.94 7.85
CA LYS A 415 31.36 -2.30 6.71
C LYS A 415 31.56 -3.73 6.24
N ASP A 416 32.79 -4.19 6.02
CA ASP A 416 33.04 -5.52 5.47
C ASP A 416 32.60 -6.64 6.42
N ALA A 417 32.73 -6.43 7.74
CA ALA A 417 32.20 -7.35 8.74
C ALA A 417 30.65 -7.39 8.69
N VAL A 418 29.98 -6.24 8.74
CA VAL A 418 28.51 -6.15 8.68
C VAL A 418 27.97 -6.75 7.37
N MET A 419 28.63 -6.48 6.24
CA MET A 419 28.28 -7.05 4.93
C MET A 419 28.43 -8.57 4.88
N SER A 420 29.46 -9.13 5.52
CA SER A 420 29.65 -10.60 5.57
C SER A 420 28.57 -11.31 6.41
N ILE A 421 28.11 -10.67 7.50
CA ILE A 421 27.01 -11.17 8.33
C ILE A 421 25.68 -11.03 7.57
N TRP A 422 25.45 -9.88 6.94
CA TRP A 422 24.29 -9.67 6.07
C TRP A 422 24.18 -10.77 5.01
N GLN A 423 25.25 -11.01 4.23
CA GLN A 423 25.29 -12.04 3.19
C GLN A 423 25.01 -13.46 3.74
N LYS A 424 25.50 -13.80 4.93
CA LYS A 424 25.25 -15.09 5.58
C LYS A 424 23.77 -15.30 5.94
N TYR A 425 23.01 -14.23 6.14
CA TYR A 425 21.60 -14.24 6.53
C TYR A 425 20.68 -13.61 5.48
N ASP A 426 21.13 -13.49 4.24
CA ASP A 426 20.36 -12.87 3.16
C ASP A 426 19.18 -13.74 2.70
N LEU A 427 18.30 -13.16 1.88
CA LEU A 427 17.10 -13.80 1.35
C LEU A 427 17.40 -15.06 0.53
N LEU A 428 18.56 -15.10 -0.14
CA LEU A 428 18.94 -16.21 -1.01
C LEU A 428 19.47 -17.39 -0.18
N SER A 429 20.44 -17.15 0.70
CA SER A 429 21.01 -18.14 1.62
C SER A 429 19.92 -18.77 2.51
N ARG A 430 18.97 -17.97 3.01
CA ARG A 430 17.83 -18.49 3.78
C ARG A 430 16.86 -19.30 2.93
N LYS A 431 16.71 -19.02 1.62
CA LYS A 431 15.91 -19.82 0.69
C LYS A 431 16.59 -21.12 0.30
N GLU A 432 17.91 -21.14 0.13
CA GLU A 432 18.67 -22.37 -0.11
C GLU A 432 18.53 -23.33 1.09
N VAL A 433 18.75 -22.83 2.32
CA VAL A 433 18.53 -23.62 3.55
C VAL A 433 17.07 -24.06 3.71
N ALA A 434 16.09 -23.24 3.29
CA ALA A 434 14.68 -23.64 3.31
C ALA A 434 14.37 -24.76 2.32
N ASN A 435 14.89 -24.71 1.08
CA ASN A 435 14.71 -25.75 0.06
C ASN A 435 15.28 -27.12 0.50
N ASP A 436 16.41 -27.14 1.20
CA ASP A 436 16.97 -28.36 1.79
C ASP A 436 16.14 -28.88 2.98
N SER A 437 15.32 -28.00 3.59
CA SER A 437 14.43 -28.36 4.71
C SER A 437 13.07 -28.88 4.19
N LYS A 438 12.64 -30.05 4.66
CA LYS A 438 11.31 -30.61 4.33
C LYS A 438 10.15 -29.95 5.09
N HIS A 439 10.37 -28.78 5.69
CA HIS A 439 9.49 -28.17 6.70
C HIS A 439 9.23 -26.68 6.50
N VAL A 440 9.93 -25.99 5.59
CA VAL A 440 9.71 -24.57 5.26
C VAL A 440 9.63 -24.43 3.74
N ASP A 441 8.55 -23.83 3.24
CA ASP A 441 8.44 -23.51 1.82
C ASP A 441 9.31 -22.27 1.49
N ALA A 442 10.18 -22.37 0.49
CA ALA A 442 11.06 -21.27 0.09
C ALA A 442 10.29 -20.04 -0.46
N SER A 443 9.00 -20.15 -0.77
CA SER A 443 8.09 -19.04 -1.10
C SER A 443 7.50 -18.33 0.13
N ASP A 444 7.65 -18.91 1.33
CA ASP A 444 7.35 -18.23 2.59
C ASP A 444 8.54 -17.46 3.16
N VAL A 445 9.77 -17.72 2.71
CA VAL A 445 10.96 -16.95 3.12
C VAL A 445 10.96 -15.55 2.51
N HIS A 446 11.08 -14.52 3.35
CA HIS A 446 11.11 -13.10 3.00
C HIS A 446 12.21 -12.35 3.77
N PRO A 447 12.61 -11.13 3.38
CA PRO A 447 13.51 -10.30 4.19
C PRO A 447 12.97 -10.11 5.62
N PHE A 448 13.86 -9.95 6.59
CA PHE A 448 13.43 -9.81 7.99
C PHE A 448 12.61 -8.53 8.19
N GLY A 449 11.49 -8.65 8.90
CA GLY A 449 10.53 -7.55 9.12
C GLY A 449 9.57 -7.29 7.95
N VAL A 450 9.71 -7.98 6.81
CA VAL A 450 8.78 -7.89 5.67
C VAL A 450 7.52 -8.73 5.91
N SER A 451 6.72 -8.32 6.90
CA SER A 451 5.48 -9.00 7.26
C SER A 451 4.47 -8.95 6.10
N LYS A 452 4.05 -10.13 5.62
CA LYS A 452 3.02 -10.30 4.57
C LYS A 452 1.64 -9.70 4.94
N ARG A 453 1.43 -9.32 6.22
CA ARG A 453 0.26 -8.55 6.67
C ARG A 453 0.49 -7.05 6.47
N LEU A 454 1.56 -6.53 7.08
CA LEU A 454 1.89 -5.11 7.11
C LEU A 454 2.21 -4.52 5.73
N MET A 455 2.48 -5.33 4.70
CA MET A 455 2.93 -4.81 3.40
C MET A 455 2.37 -5.51 2.16
N ARG A 456 2.25 -4.69 1.11
CA ARG A 456 2.22 -5.12 -0.29
C ARG A 456 3.52 -5.82 -0.71
N SER A 457 3.50 -6.48 -1.86
CA SER A 457 4.74 -6.86 -2.57
C SER A 457 5.64 -5.64 -2.78
N LEU A 458 6.90 -5.75 -2.38
CA LEU A 458 7.93 -4.74 -2.59
C LEU A 458 8.32 -4.64 -4.09
N LYS A 459 8.86 -3.47 -4.48
CA LYS A 459 9.68 -3.34 -5.69
C LYS A 459 10.97 -4.15 -5.50
N LYS A 460 11.72 -4.39 -6.57
CA LYS A 460 13.00 -5.11 -6.43
C LYS A 460 13.98 -4.31 -5.55
N GLU A 461 14.04 -3.01 -5.79
CA GLU A 461 14.96 -2.09 -5.12
C GLU A 461 14.59 -1.88 -3.64
N GLU A 462 13.29 -1.92 -3.32
CA GLU A 462 12.79 -1.94 -1.94
C GLU A 462 13.05 -3.30 -1.25
N LEU A 463 13.05 -4.42 -1.98
CA LEU A 463 13.36 -5.74 -1.47
C LEU A 463 14.86 -5.88 -1.17
N ASP A 464 15.70 -5.36 -2.08
CA ASP A 464 17.17 -5.31 -1.95
C ASP A 464 17.59 -4.41 -0.74
N ASP A 465 16.86 -3.31 -0.46
CA ASP A 465 17.03 -2.50 0.77
C ASP A 465 16.52 -3.24 2.02
N ALA A 466 15.29 -3.79 1.98
CA ALA A 466 14.69 -4.52 3.10
C ALA A 466 15.55 -5.70 3.60
N ASP A 467 16.24 -6.39 2.70
CA ASP A 467 17.09 -7.53 3.06
C ASP A 467 18.44 -7.14 3.67
N SER A 468 18.84 -5.85 3.60
CA SER A 468 20.09 -5.33 4.20
C SER A 468 19.87 -4.37 5.37
N ILE A 469 18.77 -3.61 5.37
CA ILE A 469 18.47 -2.57 6.37
C ILE A 469 18.31 -3.12 7.79
N TRP A 470 17.76 -4.35 7.93
CA TRP A 470 17.42 -4.98 9.21
C TRP A 470 18.60 -5.11 10.19
N LEU A 471 19.83 -5.22 9.65
CA LEU A 471 21.05 -5.33 10.44
C LEU A 471 21.72 -3.97 10.67
N ILE A 472 21.89 -3.17 9.60
CA ILE A 472 22.64 -1.91 9.67
C ILE A 472 21.88 -0.81 10.41
N GLU A 473 20.55 -0.76 10.35
CA GLU A 473 19.74 0.19 11.11
C GLU A 473 19.85 -0.09 12.63
N GLU A 474 19.66 -1.34 13.05
CA GLU A 474 19.81 -1.75 14.46
C GLU A 474 21.20 -1.47 15.02
N LEU A 475 22.24 -1.79 14.26
CA LEU A 475 23.61 -1.53 14.69
C LEU A 475 23.91 -0.03 14.79
N ASN A 476 23.42 0.80 13.86
CA ASN A 476 23.57 2.25 13.93
C ASN A 476 22.81 2.85 15.12
N VAL A 477 21.62 2.34 15.45
CA VAL A 477 20.83 2.75 16.63
C VAL A 477 21.51 2.32 17.94
N ALA A 478 22.06 1.11 18.00
CA ALA A 478 22.79 0.63 19.17
C ALA A 478 24.16 1.32 19.36
N TRP A 479 24.78 1.81 18.27
CA TRP A 479 25.96 2.69 18.31
C TRP A 479 25.64 4.16 18.66
N ASP A 480 24.35 4.54 18.57
CA ASP A 480 23.77 5.85 18.93
C ASP A 480 24.26 7.05 18.08
N GLU A 481 24.31 6.89 16.75
CA GLU A 481 24.88 7.90 15.84
C GLU A 481 24.01 8.15 14.58
N HIS A 482 23.22 9.23 14.58
CA HIS A 482 22.49 9.76 13.42
C HIS A 482 21.76 8.70 12.56
N GLU A 483 20.83 7.96 13.15
CA GLU A 483 19.94 7.00 12.47
C GLU A 483 18.49 7.21 12.95
N ILE A 484 17.52 6.77 12.15
CA ILE A 484 16.11 6.76 12.52
C ILE A 484 15.88 5.84 13.75
N THR A 485 15.02 6.22 14.70
CA THR A 485 14.74 5.36 15.87
C THR A 485 13.31 5.47 16.40
N ALA A 486 12.79 4.36 16.90
CA ALA A 486 11.49 4.27 17.59
C ALA A 486 11.58 4.60 19.10
N GLU A 487 12.78 4.83 19.65
CA GLU A 487 12.94 5.17 21.07
C GLU A 487 12.26 6.49 21.42
N GLY A 488 11.45 6.49 22.49
CA GLY A 488 10.68 7.64 22.91
C GLY A 488 9.60 8.07 21.89
N PHE A 489 9.21 7.20 20.95
CA PHE A 489 8.17 7.54 19.98
C PHE A 489 6.76 7.43 20.55
N GLU A 490 6.52 6.58 21.55
CA GLU A 490 5.26 6.58 22.32
C GLU A 490 5.05 7.96 22.99
N ASP A 491 6.07 8.45 23.70
CA ASP A 491 6.24 9.81 24.24
C ASP A 491 6.01 10.97 23.23
N VAL A 492 6.21 10.72 21.93
CA VAL A 492 5.92 11.67 20.83
C VAL A 492 4.44 11.64 20.48
N LEU A 493 3.86 10.45 20.34
CA LEU A 493 2.46 10.26 19.98
C LEU A 493 1.50 10.69 21.10
N GLU A 494 1.84 10.45 22.36
CA GLU A 494 1.11 11.00 23.51
C GLU A 494 1.11 12.53 23.46
N PHE A 495 2.29 13.14 23.33
CA PHE A 495 2.44 14.59 23.24
C PHE A 495 1.65 15.20 22.06
N PHE A 496 1.60 14.51 20.91
CA PHE A 496 0.76 14.90 19.77
C PHE A 496 -0.74 14.87 20.10
N LEU A 497 -1.21 13.82 20.77
CA LEU A 497 -2.62 13.64 21.12
C LEU A 497 -3.08 14.64 22.20
N GLU A 498 -2.21 14.97 23.15
CA GLU A 498 -2.44 16.00 24.18
C GLU A 498 -2.47 17.42 23.60
N ASN A 499 -1.45 17.78 22.80
CA ASN A 499 -1.20 19.19 22.45
C ASN A 499 -1.71 19.56 21.04
N GLY A 500 -1.78 18.61 20.10
CA GLY A 500 -2.13 18.89 18.70
C GLY A 500 -3.62 19.16 18.46
N SER A 501 -4.50 18.69 19.34
CA SER A 501 -5.95 18.88 19.19
C SER A 501 -6.40 20.34 19.38
N ALA A 502 -5.63 21.15 20.12
CA ALA A 502 -5.97 22.53 20.48
C ALA A 502 -5.96 23.54 19.30
N ARG A 503 -5.64 23.09 18.08
CA ARG A 503 -5.62 23.92 16.86
C ARG A 503 -6.81 23.64 15.90
N LEU A 504 -7.84 22.96 16.40
CA LEU A 504 -9.09 22.65 15.69
C LEU A 504 -10.31 23.40 16.27
N GLU A 505 -10.08 24.29 17.24
CA GLU A 505 -11.04 25.25 17.82
C GLU A 505 -10.72 26.68 17.35
#